data_AF-A0A0L0NF19-F1
#
_entry.id   AF-A0A0L0NF19-F1
#
_cell.length_a   1.000
_cell.length_b   1.000
_cell.length_c   1.000
_cell.angle_alpha   90.00
_cell.angle_beta   90.00
_cell.angle_gamma   90.00
#
_symmetry.space_group_name_H-M   'P 1'
#
loop_
_entity.id
_entity.type
_entity.pdbx_description
1 polymer ?
#
loop_
_entity_poly.entity_id
_entity_poly.type
_entity_poly.pdbx_seq_one_letter_code
_entity_poly.pdbx_strand_id
1 'polypeptide(L)'
;MLEFLENEHCSVDLDRIAAKLWWMSKQDSANISPLHRQRVKRRTIVVTEDPKLHLVWIEDRIFAKLLPRYLTSYAFWRNHLGIDGDATTRARTWRVRMAALGYLRTYVYLIRDVSERYAYGEIRLTRLNFYAPLLLGKAHLQRVEYQYGTYFARFYGPILFLIGITSIVLNGLQIGVGLQKASPRPHGDILLNMALWFGVAMILCFCGLLGFLLLLFLYKVAKEWRYAIQDRLRLLEEGRSGGV
;
A
#
# COMPACT_ATOMS: atom_id res chain seq x y z
N MET A 1 -35.66 15.37 -28.36
CA MET A 1 -34.18 15.29 -28.29
C MET A 1 -33.60 16.23 -27.23
N LEU A 2 -33.88 17.53 -27.28
CA LEU A 2 -33.34 18.48 -26.30
C LEU A 2 -33.84 18.24 -24.86
N GLU A 3 -35.11 17.87 -24.68
CA GLU A 3 -35.64 17.45 -23.36
C GLU A 3 -34.96 16.20 -22.81
N PHE A 4 -34.66 15.22 -23.68
CA PHE A 4 -33.90 14.03 -23.29
C PHE A 4 -32.51 14.44 -22.78
N LEU A 5 -31.80 15.33 -23.48
CA LEU A 5 -30.47 15.78 -23.06
C LEU A 5 -30.48 16.61 -21.78
N GLU A 6 -31.52 17.39 -21.54
CA GLU A 6 -31.70 18.11 -20.27
C GLU A 6 -31.89 17.11 -19.12
N ASN A 7 -32.75 16.10 -19.27
CA ASN A 7 -32.95 15.08 -18.23
C ASN A 7 -31.70 14.21 -18.01
N GLU A 8 -30.94 13.97 -19.07
CA GLU A 8 -29.76 13.11 -19.05
C GLU A 8 -28.54 13.78 -18.41
N HIS A 9 -28.38 15.10 -18.59
CA HIS A 9 -27.16 15.80 -18.17
C HIS A 9 -27.36 16.87 -17.11
N CYS A 10 -28.53 17.48 -17.02
CA CYS A 10 -28.80 18.54 -16.05
C CYS A 10 -29.50 17.97 -14.82
N SER A 11 -29.17 18.53 -13.65
CA SER A 11 -29.88 18.24 -12.42
C SER A 11 -30.42 19.55 -11.86
N VAL A 12 -31.73 19.75 -12.04
CA VAL A 12 -32.42 20.95 -11.54
C VAL A 12 -32.25 21.10 -10.02
N ASP A 13 -32.24 19.99 -9.29
CA ASP A 13 -32.12 20.00 -7.83
C ASP A 13 -30.71 20.39 -7.38
N LEU A 14 -29.67 19.86 -8.03
CA LEU A 14 -28.28 20.23 -7.71
C LEU A 14 -27.97 21.67 -8.13
N ASP A 15 -28.48 22.10 -9.28
CA ASP A 15 -28.28 23.47 -9.78
C ASP A 15 -28.89 24.51 -8.84
N ARG A 16 -30.06 24.21 -8.24
CA ARG A 16 -30.71 25.06 -7.22
C ARG A 16 -29.85 25.23 -5.95
N ILE A 17 -29.12 24.20 -5.56
CA ILE A 17 -28.30 24.22 -4.34
C ILE A 17 -26.81 24.51 -4.63
N ALA A 18 -26.42 24.71 -5.89
CA ALA A 18 -25.03 24.86 -6.30
C ALA A 18 -24.29 25.95 -5.52
N ALA A 19 -24.96 27.08 -5.25
CA ALA A 19 -24.42 28.19 -4.46
C ALA A 19 -24.14 27.85 -2.98
N LYS A 20 -24.67 26.73 -2.47
CA LYS A 20 -24.48 26.25 -1.08
C LYS A 20 -23.57 25.02 -0.99
N LEU A 21 -23.19 24.41 -2.12
CA LEU A 21 -22.35 23.20 -2.14
C LEU A 21 -20.94 23.42 -1.59
N TRP A 22 -20.48 24.67 -1.48
CA TRP A 22 -19.21 25.00 -0.83
C TRP A 22 -19.18 24.63 0.66
N TRP A 23 -20.35 24.52 1.32
CA TRP A 23 -20.43 24.00 2.70
C TRP A 23 -20.08 22.52 2.80
N MET A 24 -20.27 21.76 1.72
CA MET A 24 -20.22 20.30 1.73
C MET A 24 -18.95 19.74 1.08
N SER A 25 -18.18 20.57 0.38
CA SER A 25 -16.97 20.13 -0.33
C SER A 25 -15.99 21.26 -0.59
N LYS A 26 -14.70 20.90 -0.70
CA LYS A 26 -13.67 21.81 -1.19
C LYS A 26 -14.01 22.21 -2.63
N GLN A 27 -14.25 23.50 -2.87
CA GLN A 27 -14.48 24.07 -4.21
C GLN A 27 -13.19 24.13 -5.03
N ASP A 28 -12.68 22.96 -5.37
CA ASP A 28 -11.57 22.82 -6.28
C ASP A 28 -11.97 21.82 -7.35
N SER A 29 -12.09 22.36 -8.56
CA SER A 29 -12.50 21.60 -9.73
C SER A 29 -11.48 20.50 -10.10
N ALA A 30 -10.23 20.59 -9.61
CA ALA A 30 -9.17 19.60 -9.73
C ALA A 30 -9.14 18.60 -8.56
N ASN A 31 -9.98 18.78 -7.52
CA ASN A 31 -10.11 17.84 -6.40
C ASN A 31 -10.94 16.59 -6.75
N ILE A 32 -10.78 16.09 -7.98
CA ILE A 32 -11.34 14.84 -8.46
C ILE A 32 -10.21 13.82 -8.48
N SER A 33 -10.31 12.81 -7.63
CA SER A 33 -9.29 11.76 -7.60
C SER A 33 -9.43 10.82 -8.81
N PRO A 34 -8.34 10.48 -9.52
CA PRO A 34 -8.37 9.53 -10.62
C PRO A 34 -8.88 8.15 -10.19
N LEU A 35 -9.39 7.34 -11.14
CA LEU A 35 -10.00 6.03 -10.86
C LEU A 35 -9.11 5.10 -10.02
N HIS A 36 -7.81 5.03 -10.33
CA HIS A 36 -6.86 4.23 -9.57
C HIS A 36 -6.74 4.71 -8.11
N ARG A 37 -6.79 6.03 -7.88
CA ARG A 37 -6.70 6.63 -6.54
C ARG A 37 -8.00 6.49 -5.76
N GLN A 38 -9.15 6.39 -6.43
CA GLN A 38 -10.41 6.02 -5.77
C GLN A 38 -10.29 4.61 -5.14
N ARG A 39 -9.67 3.65 -5.84
CA ARG A 39 -9.39 2.32 -5.26
C ARG A 39 -8.40 2.36 -4.10
N VAL A 40 -7.37 3.21 -4.17
CA VAL A 40 -6.42 3.43 -3.06
C VAL A 40 -7.13 4.00 -1.82
N LYS A 41 -8.11 4.89 -2.04
CA LYS A 41 -9.00 5.42 -0.99
C LYS A 41 -10.01 4.38 -0.48
N ARG A 42 -9.90 3.12 -0.89
CA ARG A 42 -10.83 2.02 -0.59
C ARG A 42 -12.28 2.33 -1.01
N ARG A 43 -12.45 3.11 -2.07
CA ARG A 43 -13.77 3.38 -2.63
C ARG A 43 -14.12 2.36 -3.72
N THR A 44 -15.30 1.76 -3.59
CA THR A 44 -15.98 0.97 -4.59
C THR A 44 -16.65 1.90 -5.60
N ILE A 45 -16.37 1.72 -6.87
CA ILE A 45 -16.94 2.54 -7.95
C ILE A 45 -18.26 1.91 -8.36
N VAL A 46 -19.37 2.64 -8.14
CA VAL A 46 -20.71 2.22 -8.50
C VAL A 46 -21.13 2.98 -9.75
N VAL A 47 -21.51 2.25 -10.80
CA VAL A 47 -22.02 2.86 -12.02
C VAL A 47 -23.46 3.34 -11.80
N THR A 48 -23.78 4.52 -12.30
CA THR A 48 -25.14 5.09 -12.25
C THR A 48 -25.51 5.69 -13.61
N GLU A 49 -26.80 5.86 -13.88
CA GLU A 49 -27.28 6.68 -15.01
C GLU A 49 -27.73 8.07 -14.54
N ASP A 50 -27.94 8.25 -13.23
CA ASP A 50 -28.43 9.51 -12.66
C ASP A 50 -27.32 10.58 -12.62
N PRO A 51 -27.48 11.72 -13.32
CA PRO A 51 -26.50 12.82 -13.27
C PRO A 51 -26.33 13.40 -11.85
N LYS A 52 -27.35 13.31 -10.98
CA LYS A 52 -27.30 13.80 -9.59
C LYS A 52 -26.22 13.12 -8.76
N LEU A 53 -25.97 11.85 -9.05
CA LEU A 53 -25.07 11.01 -8.28
C LEU A 53 -23.64 11.04 -8.83
N HIS A 54 -23.38 11.63 -10.00
CA HIS A 54 -22.04 11.62 -10.57
C HIS A 54 -21.01 12.31 -9.64
N LEU A 55 -19.99 11.56 -9.22
CA LEU A 55 -18.95 11.94 -8.24
C LEU A 55 -19.44 12.20 -6.81
N VAL A 56 -20.69 11.83 -6.50
CA VAL A 56 -21.17 11.77 -5.12
C VAL A 56 -20.66 10.48 -4.49
N TRP A 57 -20.20 10.57 -3.25
CA TRP A 57 -19.71 9.42 -2.50
C TRP A 57 -20.41 9.32 -1.15
N ILE A 58 -20.63 8.10 -0.69
CA ILE A 58 -21.22 7.77 0.60
C ILE A 58 -20.48 6.55 1.14
N GLU A 59 -20.00 6.65 2.39
CA GLU A 59 -19.19 5.60 3.02
C GLU A 59 -17.97 5.21 2.15
N ASP A 60 -17.95 3.98 1.66
CA ASP A 60 -16.94 3.41 0.78
C ASP A 60 -17.38 3.38 -0.69
N ARG A 61 -18.52 3.96 -1.06
CA ARG A 61 -19.01 3.95 -2.44
C ARG A 61 -18.88 5.32 -3.07
N ILE A 62 -18.42 5.36 -4.32
CA ILE A 62 -18.48 6.56 -5.17
C ILE A 62 -19.28 6.23 -6.43
N PHE A 63 -20.27 7.07 -6.72
CA PHE A 63 -21.10 6.90 -7.90
C PHE A 63 -20.45 7.61 -9.09
N ALA A 64 -20.36 6.91 -10.21
CA ALA A 64 -19.80 7.44 -11.44
C ALA A 64 -20.75 7.12 -12.59
N LYS A 65 -21.45 8.16 -13.08
CA LYS A 65 -22.22 8.05 -14.32
C LYS A 65 -21.32 7.72 -15.49
N LEU A 66 -21.67 6.77 -16.36
CA LEU A 66 -20.91 6.36 -17.56
C LEU A 66 -20.95 7.40 -18.70
N LEU A 67 -19.80 7.65 -19.33
CA LEU A 67 -19.67 8.59 -20.44
C LEU A 67 -20.48 8.11 -21.67
N PRO A 68 -21.54 8.85 -22.07
CA PRO A 68 -22.29 8.49 -23.26
C PRO A 68 -21.46 8.74 -24.53
N ARG A 69 -21.48 7.77 -25.45
CA ARG A 69 -20.67 7.79 -26.69
C ARG A 69 -21.00 8.96 -27.61
N TYR A 70 -22.23 9.48 -27.56
CA TYR A 70 -22.60 10.61 -28.41
C TYR A 70 -21.86 11.91 -28.02
N LEU A 71 -21.41 12.05 -26.76
CA LEU A 71 -20.63 13.20 -26.32
C LEU A 71 -19.21 13.24 -26.91
N THR A 72 -18.71 12.14 -27.47
CA THR A 72 -17.41 12.13 -28.17
C THR A 72 -17.52 12.39 -29.67
N SER A 73 -18.74 12.46 -30.21
CA SER A 73 -18.98 12.67 -31.65
C SER A 73 -19.10 14.15 -32.00
N TYR A 74 -18.17 14.67 -32.82
CA TYR A 74 -18.24 16.06 -33.29
C TYR A 74 -19.56 16.39 -34.01
N ALA A 75 -20.07 15.46 -34.84
CA ALA A 75 -21.32 15.63 -35.55
C ALA A 75 -22.52 15.81 -34.60
N PHE A 76 -22.51 15.12 -33.46
CA PHE A 76 -23.53 15.29 -32.43
C PHE A 76 -23.51 16.71 -31.85
N TRP A 77 -22.32 17.22 -31.48
CA TRP A 77 -22.17 18.58 -30.95
C TRP A 77 -22.64 19.65 -31.93
N ARG A 78 -22.29 19.50 -33.21
CA ARG A 78 -22.71 20.45 -34.26
C ARG A 78 -24.23 20.43 -34.46
N ASN A 79 -24.83 19.24 -34.54
CA ASN A 79 -26.23 19.10 -34.94
C ASN A 79 -27.22 19.30 -33.79
N HIS A 80 -26.82 19.04 -32.53
CA HIS A 80 -27.74 19.05 -31.37
C HIS A 80 -27.33 20.02 -30.24
N LEU A 81 -26.08 20.48 -30.23
CA LEU A 81 -25.56 21.45 -29.24
C LEU A 81 -25.05 22.74 -29.89
N GLY A 82 -25.47 22.98 -31.14
CA GLY A 82 -25.23 24.22 -31.89
C GLY A 82 -26.01 25.41 -31.34
N ILE A 83 -25.68 26.62 -31.77
CA ILE A 83 -26.30 27.88 -31.30
C ILE A 83 -27.41 28.31 -32.28
N ASP A 84 -28.08 27.36 -32.92
CA ASP A 84 -29.08 27.63 -33.94
C ASP A 84 -30.49 27.58 -33.31
N GLY A 85 -31.29 28.62 -33.56
CA GLY A 85 -32.67 28.71 -33.10
C GLY A 85 -33.01 29.95 -32.27
N ASP A 86 -34.27 29.99 -31.81
CA ASP A 86 -34.85 31.05 -30.98
C ASP A 86 -34.11 31.24 -29.65
N ALA A 87 -34.22 32.44 -29.05
CA ALA A 87 -33.54 32.82 -27.82
C ALA A 87 -33.79 31.83 -26.67
N THR A 88 -35.01 31.31 -26.55
CA THR A 88 -35.40 30.30 -25.53
C THR A 88 -34.67 28.96 -25.75
N THR A 89 -34.62 28.49 -26.99
CA THR A 89 -33.96 27.24 -27.38
C THR A 89 -32.44 27.35 -27.23
N ARG A 90 -31.88 28.53 -27.54
CA ARG A 90 -30.46 28.84 -27.36
C ARG A 90 -30.05 28.77 -25.89
N ALA A 91 -30.85 29.36 -24.99
CA ALA A 91 -30.57 29.33 -23.55
C ALA A 91 -30.60 27.90 -22.98
N ARG A 92 -31.57 27.07 -23.40
CA ARG A 92 -31.65 25.66 -23.00
C ARG A 92 -30.46 24.86 -23.51
N THR A 93 -30.14 25.00 -24.81
CA THR A 93 -29.00 24.32 -25.45
C THR A 93 -27.68 24.70 -24.80
N TRP A 94 -27.51 25.97 -24.43
CA TRP A 94 -26.35 26.46 -23.70
C TRP A 94 -26.17 25.76 -22.35
N ARG A 95 -27.24 25.57 -21.58
CA ARG A 95 -27.19 24.85 -20.30
C ARG A 95 -26.75 23.39 -20.49
N VAL A 96 -27.37 22.68 -21.42
CA VAL A 96 -27.00 21.29 -21.74
C VAL A 96 -25.54 21.21 -22.20
N ARG A 97 -25.10 22.16 -23.02
CA ARG A 97 -23.71 22.26 -23.50
C ARG A 97 -22.73 22.44 -22.34
N MET A 98 -23.04 23.31 -21.39
CA MET A 98 -22.21 23.52 -20.20
C MET A 98 -22.17 22.29 -19.29
N ALA A 99 -23.32 21.62 -19.08
CA ALA A 99 -23.38 20.38 -18.32
C ALA A 99 -22.54 19.26 -18.98
N ALA A 100 -22.67 19.09 -20.30
CA ALA A 100 -21.90 18.12 -21.08
C ALA A 100 -20.39 18.42 -21.05
N LEU A 101 -19.97 19.69 -21.16
CA LEU A 101 -18.56 20.09 -21.02
C LEU A 101 -18.04 19.87 -19.61
N GLY A 102 -18.83 20.20 -18.58
CA GLY A 102 -18.51 19.94 -17.18
C GLY A 102 -18.30 18.44 -16.93
N TYR A 103 -19.15 17.61 -17.52
CA TYR A 103 -19.06 16.16 -17.44
C TYR A 103 -17.87 15.57 -18.21
N LEU A 104 -17.54 16.08 -19.40
CA LEU A 104 -16.31 15.70 -20.08
C LEU A 104 -15.07 16.07 -19.26
N ARG A 105 -15.08 17.23 -18.61
CA ARG A 105 -14.00 17.68 -17.73
C ARG A 105 -13.81 16.72 -16.55
N THR A 106 -14.87 16.28 -15.87
CA THR A 106 -14.74 15.32 -14.77
C THR A 106 -14.11 14.00 -15.24
N TYR A 107 -14.50 13.55 -16.43
CA TYR A 107 -13.92 12.37 -17.08
C TYR A 107 -12.44 12.51 -17.42
N VAL A 108 -12.05 13.69 -17.90
CA VAL A 108 -10.63 14.01 -18.06
C VAL A 108 -9.93 13.78 -16.73
N TYR A 109 -10.37 14.37 -15.61
CA TYR A 109 -9.73 14.16 -14.29
C TYR A 109 -9.78 12.73 -13.76
N LEU A 110 -10.86 11.98 -14.02
CA LEU A 110 -10.95 10.56 -13.65
C LEU A 110 -9.90 9.70 -14.38
N ILE A 111 -9.57 10.09 -15.62
CA ILE A 111 -8.63 9.40 -16.51
C ILE A 111 -7.22 10.04 -16.50
N ARG A 112 -7.07 11.29 -16.02
CA ARG A 112 -5.95 12.23 -16.26
C ARG A 112 -4.58 11.75 -15.80
N ASP A 113 -4.49 10.66 -15.06
CA ASP A 113 -3.19 10.28 -14.51
C ASP A 113 -2.99 8.77 -14.61
N VAL A 114 -2.64 8.34 -15.81
CA VAL A 114 -1.77 7.18 -15.97
C VAL A 114 -0.37 7.71 -15.67
N SER A 115 0.01 7.79 -14.39
CA SER A 115 1.38 8.14 -14.01
C SER A 115 2.36 7.32 -14.86
N GLU A 116 3.49 7.87 -15.33
CA GLU A 116 4.45 7.15 -16.18
C GLU A 116 4.81 5.75 -15.67
N ARG A 117 4.69 5.51 -14.34
CA ARG A 117 4.73 4.20 -13.70
C ARG A 117 3.90 3.10 -14.42
N TYR A 118 2.72 3.42 -14.95
CA TYR A 118 1.84 2.43 -15.58
C TYR A 118 2.25 2.08 -17.01
N ALA A 119 3.17 2.82 -17.63
CA ALA A 119 3.82 2.39 -18.88
C ALA A 119 4.65 1.11 -18.68
N TYR A 120 5.07 0.84 -17.45
CA TYR A 120 5.89 -0.33 -17.07
C TYR A 120 5.06 -1.55 -16.63
N GLY A 121 3.72 -1.49 -16.69
CA GLY A 121 2.85 -2.63 -16.37
C GLY A 121 2.93 -3.10 -14.91
N GLU A 122 3.01 -4.41 -14.69
CA GLU A 122 3.12 -5.02 -13.37
C GLU A 122 4.57 -5.04 -12.88
N ILE A 123 4.92 -4.15 -11.95
CA ILE A 123 6.24 -4.13 -11.32
C ILE A 123 6.21 -4.92 -10.01
N ARG A 124 7.02 -5.97 -9.92
CA ARG A 124 7.17 -6.75 -8.69
C ARG A 124 7.75 -5.89 -7.57
N LEU A 125 7.06 -5.82 -6.44
CA LEU A 125 7.43 -4.98 -5.29
C LEU A 125 8.83 -5.28 -4.75
N THR A 126 9.30 -6.53 -4.88
CA THR A 126 10.65 -6.93 -4.45
C THR A 126 11.75 -6.18 -5.20
N ARG A 127 11.58 -5.96 -6.52
CA ARG A 127 12.53 -5.21 -7.34
C ARG A 127 12.44 -3.71 -7.05
N LEU A 128 11.23 -3.20 -6.87
CA LEU A 128 11.03 -1.78 -6.57
C LEU A 128 11.62 -1.40 -5.20
N ASN A 129 11.44 -2.24 -4.17
CA ASN A 129 12.04 -2.02 -2.85
C ASN A 129 13.56 -2.15 -2.84
N PHE A 130 14.14 -2.90 -3.77
CA PHE A 130 15.60 -3.00 -3.92
C PHE A 130 16.21 -1.68 -4.43
N TYR A 131 15.57 -1.04 -5.41
CA TYR A 131 16.06 0.24 -5.97
C TYR A 131 15.55 1.48 -5.22
N ALA A 132 14.54 1.35 -4.35
CA ALA A 132 13.98 2.48 -3.60
C ALA A 132 14.99 3.29 -2.77
N PRO A 133 16.00 2.68 -2.10
CA PRO A 133 17.02 3.44 -1.38
C PRO A 133 17.89 4.30 -2.31
N LEU A 134 18.18 3.80 -3.51
CA LEU A 134 19.05 4.47 -4.49
C LEU A 134 18.30 5.54 -5.30
N LEU A 135 17.06 5.24 -5.72
CA LEU A 135 16.28 6.10 -6.61
C LEU A 135 15.33 7.06 -5.90
N LEU A 136 14.81 6.71 -4.71
CA LEU A 136 13.78 7.48 -4.02
C LEU A 136 14.20 8.02 -2.64
N GLY A 137 15.42 7.69 -2.17
CA GLY A 137 15.90 8.09 -0.85
C GLY A 137 15.06 7.53 0.32
N LYS A 138 14.21 6.53 0.06
CA LYS A 138 13.32 5.90 1.03
C LYS A 138 13.73 4.44 1.19
N ALA A 139 13.85 3.97 2.43
CA ALA A 139 14.31 2.61 2.72
C ALA A 139 13.42 1.53 2.10
N HIS A 140 12.10 1.72 2.13
CA HIS A 140 11.12 0.85 1.46
C HIS A 140 9.91 1.68 1.01
N LEU A 141 9.35 1.37 -0.16
CA LEU A 141 8.23 2.11 -0.77
C LEU A 141 6.88 1.68 -0.19
N GLN A 142 6.71 0.36 0.03
CA GLN A 142 5.57 -0.27 0.68
C GLN A 142 6.08 -1.56 1.37
N ARG A 143 5.79 -1.77 2.67
CA ARG A 143 6.14 -3.00 3.39
C ARG A 143 5.01 -4.02 3.21
N VAL A 144 5.27 -5.14 2.52
CA VAL A 144 4.26 -6.19 2.26
C VAL A 144 4.31 -7.35 3.25
N GLU A 145 5.48 -7.66 3.81
CA GLU A 145 5.59 -8.71 4.82
C GLU A 145 5.66 -8.09 6.21
N TYR A 146 4.52 -8.05 6.89
CA TYR A 146 4.44 -7.72 8.33
C TYR A 146 4.86 -8.91 9.20
N GLN A 147 4.92 -10.12 8.63
CA GLN A 147 5.18 -11.33 9.39
C GLN A 147 6.67 -11.55 9.63
N TYR A 148 7.11 -11.12 10.81
CA TYR A 148 8.38 -11.48 11.44
C TYR A 148 8.71 -12.97 11.26
N GLY A 149 7.70 -13.85 11.31
CA GLY A 149 7.85 -15.29 11.21
C GLY A 149 8.56 -15.80 9.95
N THR A 150 8.30 -15.24 8.77
CA THR A 150 8.89 -15.76 7.52
C THR A 150 10.37 -15.42 7.37
N TYR A 151 10.79 -14.25 7.88
CA TYR A 151 12.20 -13.85 7.92
C TYR A 151 13.01 -14.78 8.83
N PHE A 152 12.50 -15.05 10.04
CA PHE A 152 13.18 -15.92 10.99
C PHE A 152 13.13 -17.40 10.60
N ALA A 153 12.03 -17.86 9.96
CA ALA A 153 11.88 -19.22 9.46
C ALA A 153 13.04 -19.66 8.55
N ARG A 154 13.60 -18.74 7.74
CA ARG A 154 14.72 -19.05 6.84
C ARG A 154 16.03 -19.38 7.57
N PHE A 155 16.20 -18.88 8.80
CA PHE A 155 17.39 -19.12 9.61
C PHE A 155 17.25 -20.38 10.49
N TYR A 156 16.03 -20.78 10.85
CA TYR A 156 15.79 -21.97 11.69
C TYR A 156 16.32 -23.26 11.07
N GLY A 157 16.16 -23.47 9.76
CA GLY A 157 16.62 -24.69 9.08
C GLY A 157 18.12 -24.96 9.24
N PRO A 158 19.00 -24.04 8.80
CA PRO A 158 20.44 -24.18 8.98
C PRO A 158 20.90 -24.27 10.43
N ILE A 159 20.27 -23.51 11.35
CA ILE A 159 20.61 -23.56 12.79
C ILE A 159 20.29 -24.94 13.38
N LEU A 160 19.11 -25.49 13.09
CA LEU A 160 18.73 -26.84 13.55
C LEU A 160 19.66 -27.92 12.98
N PHE A 161 20.07 -27.78 11.73
CA PHE A 161 21.03 -28.70 11.11
C PHE A 161 22.41 -28.65 11.79
N LEU A 162 22.92 -27.44 12.08
CA LEU A 162 24.20 -27.26 12.79
C LEU A 162 24.15 -27.80 14.23
N ILE A 163 23.03 -27.56 14.93
CA ILE A 163 22.77 -28.14 16.25
C ILE A 163 22.76 -29.67 16.18
N GLY A 164 22.12 -30.25 15.16
CA GLY A 164 22.07 -31.69 14.93
C GLY A 164 23.46 -32.29 14.72
N ILE A 165 24.27 -31.72 13.82
CA ILE A 165 25.65 -32.18 13.59
C ILE A 165 26.47 -32.08 14.89
N THR A 166 26.38 -30.96 15.59
CA THR A 166 27.12 -30.77 16.84
C THR A 166 26.69 -31.79 17.89
N SER A 167 25.38 -32.06 18.03
CA SER A 167 24.85 -33.02 18.99
C SER A 167 25.36 -34.44 18.71
N ILE A 168 25.42 -34.85 17.44
CA ILE A 168 25.97 -36.16 17.03
C ILE A 168 27.46 -36.25 17.37
N VAL A 169 28.24 -35.21 17.04
CA VAL A 169 29.69 -35.18 17.33
C VAL A 169 29.95 -35.18 18.84
N LEU A 170 29.20 -34.39 19.61
CA LEU A 170 29.31 -34.34 21.06
C LEU A 170 28.91 -35.67 21.71
N ASN A 171 27.88 -36.35 21.19
CA ASN A 171 27.50 -37.68 21.69
C ASN A 171 28.63 -38.70 21.46
N GLY A 172 29.22 -38.72 20.26
CA GLY A 172 30.38 -39.57 19.97
C GLY A 172 31.57 -39.26 20.90
N LEU A 173 31.83 -37.97 21.17
CA LEU A 173 32.88 -37.54 22.07
C LEU A 173 32.60 -37.93 23.54
N GLN A 174 31.35 -37.84 23.99
CA GLN A 174 30.91 -38.25 25.33
C GLN A 174 31.13 -39.75 25.55
N ILE A 175 30.82 -40.59 24.57
CA ILE A 175 31.06 -42.03 24.62
C ILE A 175 32.55 -42.34 24.71
N GLY A 176 33.37 -41.67 23.89
CA GLY A 176 34.83 -41.83 23.91
C GLY A 176 35.44 -41.48 25.28
N VAL A 177 35.02 -40.36 25.86
CA VAL A 177 35.43 -39.95 27.22
C VAL A 177 34.90 -40.90 28.29
N GLY A 178 33.68 -41.43 28.15
CA GLY A 178 33.09 -42.40 29.08
C GLY A 178 33.87 -43.72 29.12
N LEU A 179 34.28 -44.24 27.95
CA LEU A 179 35.13 -45.43 27.83
C LEU A 179 36.51 -45.22 28.44
N GLN A 180 37.12 -44.06 28.21
CA GLN A 180 38.41 -43.67 28.80
C GLN A 180 38.38 -43.70 30.34
N LYS A 181 37.29 -43.19 30.94
CA LYS A 181 37.09 -43.21 32.40
C LYS A 181 36.87 -44.62 32.95
N ALA A 182 36.23 -45.51 32.19
CA ALA A 182 35.97 -46.88 32.58
C ALA A 182 37.21 -47.80 32.46
N SER A 183 38.13 -47.51 31.54
CA SER A 183 39.36 -48.29 31.33
C SER A 183 40.54 -47.37 30.99
N PRO A 184 41.37 -47.00 31.99
CA PRO A 184 42.47 -46.03 31.81
C PRO A 184 43.53 -46.56 30.84
N ARG A 185 43.73 -45.87 29.70
CA ARG A 185 44.81 -46.13 28.75
C ARG A 185 45.98 -45.14 28.96
N PRO A 186 47.24 -45.56 28.79
CA PRO A 186 48.44 -44.76 29.12
C PRO A 186 48.67 -43.47 28.28
N HIS A 187 47.85 -43.20 27.26
CA HIS A 187 47.84 -41.92 26.50
C HIS A 187 46.47 -41.21 26.53
N GLY A 188 45.67 -41.50 27.55
CA GLY A 188 44.30 -41.00 27.67
C GLY A 188 44.14 -39.52 28.00
N ASP A 189 45.13 -38.95 28.68
CA ASP A 189 45.02 -37.59 29.23
C ASP A 189 44.99 -36.53 28.12
N ILE A 190 45.64 -36.80 26.99
CA ILE A 190 45.65 -35.94 25.80
C ILE A 190 44.26 -35.91 25.15
N LEU A 191 43.64 -37.08 24.98
CA LEU A 191 42.28 -37.23 24.45
C LEU A 191 41.25 -36.52 25.34
N LEU A 192 41.40 -36.64 26.67
CA LEU A 192 40.51 -36.00 27.64
C LEU A 192 40.62 -34.46 27.58
N ASN A 193 41.83 -33.92 27.55
CA ASN A 193 42.05 -32.47 27.44
C ASN A 193 41.53 -31.91 26.11
N MET A 194 41.74 -32.60 25.00
CA MET A 194 41.20 -32.20 23.69
C MET A 194 39.68 -32.19 23.68
N ALA A 195 39.04 -33.19 24.29
CA ALA A 195 37.59 -33.28 24.39
C ALA A 195 36.98 -32.14 25.24
N LEU A 196 37.64 -31.77 26.34
CA LEU A 196 37.20 -30.68 27.22
C LEU A 196 37.28 -29.32 26.52
N TRP A 197 38.41 -28.99 25.90
CA TRP A 197 38.57 -27.73 25.17
C TRP A 197 37.63 -27.64 23.97
N PHE A 198 37.36 -28.75 23.29
CA PHE A 198 36.37 -28.81 22.22
C PHE A 198 34.95 -28.50 22.74
N GLY A 199 34.56 -29.08 23.87
CA GLY A 199 33.27 -28.79 24.51
C GLY A 199 33.14 -27.31 24.92
N VAL A 200 34.16 -26.75 25.55
CA VAL A 200 34.19 -25.33 25.94
C VAL A 200 34.09 -24.42 24.71
N ALA A 201 34.82 -24.73 23.64
CA ALA A 201 34.76 -23.96 22.40
C ALA A 201 33.37 -23.99 21.76
N MET A 202 32.71 -25.16 21.72
CA MET A 202 31.35 -25.27 21.20
C MET A 202 30.35 -24.51 22.05
N ILE A 203 30.44 -24.58 23.39
CA ILE A 203 29.58 -23.81 24.30
C ILE A 203 29.74 -22.30 24.06
N LEU A 204 30.98 -21.81 23.96
CA LEU A 204 31.25 -20.40 23.67
C LEU A 204 30.69 -19.98 22.32
N CYS A 205 30.81 -20.83 21.30
CA CYS A 205 30.24 -20.58 19.97
C CYS A 205 28.70 -20.47 20.01
N PHE A 206 28.02 -21.39 20.69
CA PHE A 206 26.57 -21.36 20.82
C PHE A 206 26.08 -20.17 21.66
N CYS A 207 26.74 -19.86 22.78
CA CYS A 207 26.42 -18.70 23.59
C CYS A 207 26.62 -17.40 22.80
N GLY A 208 27.68 -17.30 22.00
CA GLY A 208 27.93 -16.16 21.11
C GLY A 208 26.88 -16.01 20.02
N LEU A 209 26.52 -17.10 19.34
CA LEU A 209 25.47 -17.12 18.32
C LEU A 209 24.12 -16.68 18.91
N LEU A 210 23.75 -17.22 20.07
CA LEU A 210 22.49 -16.94 20.73
C LEU A 210 22.44 -15.49 21.26
N GLY A 211 23.54 -15.00 21.82
CA GLY A 211 23.70 -13.59 22.21
C GLY A 211 23.59 -12.63 21.03
N PHE A 212 24.23 -12.95 19.90
CA PHE A 212 24.14 -12.17 18.67
C PHE A 212 22.69 -12.11 18.13
N LEU A 213 21.99 -13.25 18.11
CA LEU A 213 20.59 -13.30 17.69
C LEU A 213 19.67 -12.51 18.62
N LEU A 214 19.87 -12.59 19.94
CA LEU A 214 19.13 -11.80 20.93
C LEU A 214 19.38 -10.30 20.75
N LEU A 215 20.63 -9.89 20.51
CA LEU A 215 20.99 -8.49 20.30
C LEU A 215 20.32 -7.93 19.04
N LEU A 216 20.34 -8.69 17.94
CA LEU A 216 19.60 -8.34 16.71
C LEU A 216 18.09 -8.23 16.96
N PHE A 217 17.53 -9.16 17.73
CA PHE A 217 16.11 -9.13 18.11
C PHE A 217 15.77 -7.85 18.88
N LEU A 218 16.54 -7.55 19.94
CA LEU A 218 16.36 -6.37 20.78
C LEU A 218 16.52 -5.06 19.99
N TYR A 219 17.56 -4.98 19.14
CA TYR A 219 17.77 -3.83 18.26
C TYR A 219 16.55 -3.58 17.38
N LYS A 220 15.99 -4.64 16.79
CA LYS A 220 14.85 -4.54 15.90
C LYS A 220 13.57 -4.14 16.65
N VAL A 221 13.32 -4.71 17.83
CA VAL A 221 12.19 -4.33 18.70
C VAL A 221 12.29 -2.87 19.12
N ALA A 222 13.48 -2.42 19.56
CA ALA A 222 13.71 -1.04 19.94
C ALA A 222 13.44 -0.05 18.79
N LYS A 223 13.82 -0.43 17.57
CA LYS A 223 13.54 0.36 16.36
C LYS A 223 12.05 0.45 16.07
N GLU A 224 11.31 -0.66 16.20
CA GLU A 224 9.85 -0.67 16.01
C GLU A 224 9.13 0.14 17.09
N TRP A 225 9.55 0.02 18.35
CA TRP A 225 9.02 0.81 19.46
C TRP A 225 9.24 2.31 19.25
N ARG A 226 10.45 2.71 18.85
CA ARG A 226 10.73 4.12 18.52
C ARG A 226 9.80 4.65 17.44
N TYR A 227 9.57 3.86 16.39
CA TYR A 227 8.67 4.26 15.31
C TYR A 227 7.22 4.37 15.79
N ALA A 228 6.72 3.39 16.55
CA ALA A 228 5.36 3.40 17.10
C ALA A 228 5.12 4.56 18.10
N ILE A 229 6.12 4.88 18.93
CA ILE A 229 6.04 6.02 19.87
C ILE A 229 5.99 7.34 19.12
N GLN A 230 6.83 7.52 18.09
CA GLN A 230 6.81 8.74 17.27
C GLN A 230 5.49 8.90 16.52
N ASP A 231 4.90 7.82 16.03
CA ASP A 231 3.61 7.83 15.34
C ASP A 231 2.49 8.23 16.31
N ARG A 232 2.49 7.68 17.53
CA ARG A 232 1.53 8.04 18.57
C ARG A 232 1.66 9.49 19.04
N LEU A 233 2.87 10.02 19.12
CA LEU A 233 3.11 11.43 19.46
C LEU A 233 2.56 12.38 18.39
N ARG A 234 2.74 12.07 17.10
CA ARG A 234 2.17 12.86 15.99
C ARG A 234 0.65 12.90 16.02
N LEU A 235 0.00 11.77 16.31
CA LEU A 235 -1.47 11.70 16.43
C LEU A 235 -2.00 12.55 17.61
N LEU A 236 -1.24 12.66 18.70
CA LEU A 236 -1.59 13.52 19.83
C LEU A 236 -1.40 15.01 19.51
N GLU A 237 -0.40 15.37 18.72
CA GLU A 237 -0.19 16.75 18.24
C GLU A 237 -1.29 17.19 17.28
N GLU A 238 -1.71 16.32 16.35
CA GLU A 238 -2.82 16.59 15.43
C GLU A 238 -4.18 16.69 16.17
N GLY A 239 -4.43 15.80 17.15
CA GLY A 239 -5.65 15.84 17.96
C GLY A 239 -5.77 17.06 18.87
N ARG A 240 -4.64 17.63 19.30
CA ARG A 240 -4.60 18.86 20.12
C ARG A 240 -4.76 20.13 19.27
N SER A 241 -4.50 20.05 17.97
CA SER A 241 -4.63 21.15 17.00
C SER A 241 -6.05 21.30 16.45
N GLY A 242 -6.86 20.23 16.46
CA GLY A 242 -8.25 20.23 16.00
C GLY A 242 -9.31 20.48 17.09
N GLY A 243 -8.89 20.82 18.31
CA GLY A 243 -9.76 21.02 19.48
C GLY A 243 -9.82 22.46 20.02
N VAL A 244 -9.53 23.46 19.20
CA VAL A 244 -9.66 24.90 19.52
C VAL A 244 -10.66 25.54 18.56
#